data_AF-A0A9Q3C5M8-F1
#
_entry.id   AF-A0A9Q3C5M8-F1
#
_cell.length_a   1.000
_cell.length_b   1.000
_cell.length_c   1.000
_cell.angle_alpha   90.00
_cell.angle_beta   90.00
_cell.angle_gamma   90.00
#
_symmetry.space_group_name_H-M   'P 1'
#
loop_
_entity.id
_entity.type
_entity.pdbx_description
1 polymer ?
#
loop_
_entity_poly.entity_id
_entity_poly.type
_entity_poly.pdbx_seq_one_letter_code
_entity_poly.pdbx_strand_id
1 'polypeptide(L)'
;MPKQIYIISSVKDTYKDEFVDIQLVEAHINPSLSPKMRHDLIDVLYTYKNAFTSDNEPLRAIKGHEVDIPLNIDRPYPSVFRRPAYPASSTAREALEKHIQELIQLGVLRKVGHNEDVEVKTPVIIAWKK
;
A
#
# COMPACT_ATOMS: atom_id res chain seq x y z
N MET A 1 43.31 -10.55 -36.86
CA MET A 1 41.89 -10.40 -36.47
C MET A 1 41.74 -10.98 -35.06
N PRO A 2 41.76 -10.16 -33.99
CA PRO A 2 41.58 -10.69 -32.64
C PRO A 2 40.11 -11.03 -32.40
N LYS A 3 39.84 -12.27 -31.95
CA LYS A 3 38.51 -12.70 -31.52
C LYS A 3 38.24 -12.09 -30.15
N GLN A 4 37.25 -11.19 -30.09
CA GLN A 4 36.77 -10.61 -28.85
C GLN A 4 35.92 -11.67 -28.12
N ILE A 5 36.48 -12.24 -27.05
CA ILE A 5 35.77 -13.16 -26.17
C ILE A 5 34.87 -12.31 -25.28
N TYR A 6 33.56 -12.38 -25.50
CA TYR A 6 32.58 -11.84 -24.56
C TYR A 6 32.54 -12.76 -23.34
N ILE A 7 33.25 -12.38 -22.29
CA ILE A 7 33.05 -12.97 -20.97
C ILE A 7 31.72 -12.42 -20.47
N ILE A 8 30.64 -13.19 -20.65
CA ILE A 8 29.40 -12.96 -19.91
C ILE A 8 29.73 -13.35 -18.48
N SER A 9 30.18 -12.40 -17.67
CA SER A 9 30.32 -12.59 -16.24
C SER A 9 28.90 -12.79 -15.69
N SER A 10 28.49 -14.05 -15.57
CA SER A 10 27.30 -14.48 -14.85
C SER A 10 27.53 -14.23 -13.37
N VAL A 11 27.49 -12.97 -12.95
CA VAL A 11 27.34 -12.61 -11.55
C VAL A 11 25.93 -13.06 -11.20
N LYS A 12 25.82 -14.16 -10.46
CA LYS A 12 24.55 -14.56 -9.85
C LYS A 12 24.13 -13.44 -8.92
N ASP A 13 23.07 -12.73 -9.29
CA ASP A 13 22.49 -11.71 -8.44
C ASP A 13 21.61 -12.41 -7.40
N THR A 14 22.22 -12.79 -6.29
CA THR A 14 21.57 -13.52 -5.19
C THR A 14 20.26 -12.85 -4.75
N TYR A 15 20.17 -11.52 -4.83
CA TYR A 15 18.97 -10.77 -4.44
C TYR A 15 17.84 -10.88 -5.45
N LYS A 16 18.15 -11.09 -6.73
CA LYS A 16 17.16 -11.28 -7.79
C LYS A 16 16.59 -12.69 -7.75
N ASP A 17 17.43 -13.68 -7.45
CA ASP A 17 16.99 -15.05 -7.22
C ASP A 17 16.06 -15.11 -6.00
N GLU A 18 16.43 -14.46 -4.89
CA GLU A 18 15.57 -14.34 -3.71
C GLU A 18 14.23 -13.62 -4.01
N PHE A 19 14.25 -12.57 -4.83
CA PHE A 19 13.02 -11.90 -5.28
C PHE A 19 12.09 -12.83 -6.05
N VAL A 20 12.63 -13.67 -6.93
CA VAL A 20 11.85 -14.67 -7.67
C VAL A 20 11.26 -15.71 -6.72
N ASP A 21 12.09 -16.23 -5.80
CA ASP A 21 11.75 -17.32 -4.89
C ASP A 21 10.87 -16.91 -3.71
N ILE A 22 10.71 -15.61 -3.44
CA ILE A 22 9.85 -15.11 -2.36
C ILE A 22 8.66 -14.36 -2.95
N GLN A 23 8.89 -13.36 -3.80
CA GLN A 23 7.83 -12.45 -4.24
C GLN A 23 7.10 -12.91 -5.50
N LEU A 24 7.70 -13.78 -6.32
CA LEU A 24 7.07 -14.27 -7.56
C LEU A 24 6.56 -15.71 -7.47
N VAL A 25 6.61 -16.34 -6.29
CA VAL A 25 6.13 -17.74 -6.09
C VAL A 25 4.66 -17.88 -6.44
N GLU A 26 3.84 -16.94 -5.98
CA GLU A 26 2.40 -16.92 -6.25
C GLU A 26 2.05 -16.19 -7.57
N ALA A 27 3.06 -15.67 -8.27
CA ALA A 27 2.86 -14.94 -9.50
C ALA A 27 2.47 -15.88 -10.64
N HIS A 28 1.30 -15.65 -11.22
CA HIS A 28 0.79 -16.42 -12.34
C HIS A 28 1.37 -15.90 -13.66
N ILE A 29 2.67 -16.14 -13.89
CA ILE A 29 3.36 -15.81 -15.13
C ILE A 29 2.95 -16.78 -16.24
N ASN A 30 2.57 -16.25 -17.40
CA ASN A 30 2.13 -17.06 -18.54
C ASN A 30 3.19 -18.13 -18.91
N PRO A 31 2.84 -19.44 -18.89
CA PRO A 31 3.79 -20.52 -19.18
C PRO A 31 4.23 -20.57 -20.65
N SER A 32 3.52 -19.90 -21.55
CA SER A 32 3.83 -19.85 -22.99
C SER A 32 4.96 -18.87 -23.34
N LEU A 33 5.49 -18.14 -22.35
CA LEU A 33 6.59 -17.20 -22.56
C LEU A 33 7.89 -17.95 -22.88
N SER A 34 8.61 -17.47 -23.90
CA SER A 34 9.95 -17.97 -24.17
C SER A 34 10.89 -17.71 -22.98
N PRO A 35 11.94 -18.52 -22.78
CA PRO A 35 12.88 -18.33 -21.68
C PRO A 35 13.48 -16.91 -21.64
N LYS A 36 13.74 -16.33 -22.81
CA LYS A 36 14.24 -14.96 -22.95
C LYS A 36 13.20 -13.94 -22.47
N MET A 37 11.96 -14.04 -22.92
CA MET A 37 10.88 -13.12 -22.51
C MET A 37 10.60 -13.21 -21.01
N ARG A 38 10.65 -14.42 -20.45
CA ARG A 38 10.49 -14.62 -19.00
C ARG A 38 11.62 -13.93 -18.23
N HIS A 39 12.85 -14.03 -18.72
CA HIS A 39 13.99 -13.33 -18.13
C HIS A 39 13.78 -11.81 -18.20
N ASP A 40 13.52 -11.27 -19.40
CA ASP A 40 13.30 -9.83 -19.61
C ASP A 40 12.15 -9.30 -18.71
N LEU A 41 11.08 -10.08 -18.50
CA LEU A 41 10.00 -9.72 -17.59
C LEU A 41 10.48 -9.65 -16.13
N ILE A 42 11.20 -10.67 -15.65
CA ILE A 42 11.74 -10.69 -14.28
C ILE A 42 12.70 -9.51 -14.08
N ASP A 43 13.49 -9.15 -15.08
CA ASP A 43 14.40 -8.00 -15.05
C ASP A 43 13.65 -6.70 -14.81
N VAL A 44 12.55 -6.48 -15.56
CA VAL A 44 11.70 -5.31 -15.39
C VAL A 44 11.05 -5.29 -14.01
N LEU A 45 10.46 -6.41 -13.58
CA LEU A 45 9.81 -6.52 -12.27
C LEU A 45 10.80 -6.26 -11.13
N TYR A 46 12.00 -6.80 -11.21
CA TYR A 46 13.04 -6.59 -10.20
C TYR A 46 13.52 -5.13 -10.19
N THR A 47 13.73 -4.54 -11.38
CA THR A 47 14.16 -3.14 -11.54
C THR A 47 13.15 -2.17 -10.91
N TYR A 48 11.86 -2.43 -11.10
CA TYR A 48 10.78 -1.57 -10.60
C TYR A 48 10.05 -2.13 -9.37
N LYS A 49 10.66 -3.05 -8.62
CA LYS A 49 10.01 -3.71 -7.47
C LYS A 49 9.39 -2.76 -6.45
N ASN A 50 10.00 -1.59 -6.22
CA ASN A 50 9.51 -0.57 -5.29
C ASN A 50 8.33 0.26 -5.83
N ALA A 51 7.97 0.11 -7.11
CA ALA A 51 6.78 0.73 -7.68
C ALA A 51 5.50 -0.07 -7.41
N PHE A 52 5.65 -1.33 -6.96
CA PHE A 52 4.54 -2.20 -6.60
C PHE A 52 4.33 -2.18 -5.08
N THR A 53 3.07 -2.37 -4.69
CA THR A 53 2.70 -2.58 -3.28
C THR A 53 3.25 -3.92 -2.81
N SER A 54 3.74 -3.99 -1.57
CA SER A 54 4.13 -5.25 -0.93
C SER A 54 3.41 -5.41 0.40
N ASP A 55 3.36 -6.63 0.94
CA ASP A 55 2.72 -6.89 2.23
C ASP A 55 3.37 -6.09 3.38
N ASN A 56 4.65 -5.75 3.25
CA ASN A 56 5.40 -4.98 4.23
C ASN A 56 5.25 -3.45 4.05
N GLU A 57 4.93 -2.98 2.84
CA GLU A 57 4.70 -1.57 2.51
C GLU A 57 3.45 -1.41 1.62
N PRO A 58 2.25 -1.63 2.17
CA PRO A 58 1.05 -1.69 1.33
C PRO A 58 0.51 -0.31 0.94
N LEU A 59 0.72 0.70 1.78
CA LEU A 59 0.30 2.08 1.53
C LEU A 59 1.39 3.03 1.98
N ARG A 60 1.93 3.81 1.05
CA ARG A 60 2.89 4.87 1.36
C ARG A 60 2.20 6.23 1.23
N ALA A 61 2.18 7.00 2.31
CA ALA A 61 1.80 8.40 2.22
C ALA A 61 2.82 9.13 1.33
N ILE A 62 2.34 9.81 0.28
CA ILE A 62 3.20 10.70 -0.51
C ILE A 62 3.40 11.96 0.33
N LYS A 63 4.60 12.11 0.90
CA LYS A 63 4.99 13.30 1.68
C LYS A 63 4.82 14.56 0.82
N GLY A 64 4.25 15.61 1.39
CA GLY A 64 4.04 16.90 0.70
C GLY A 64 2.69 17.04 -0.01
N HIS A 65 1.83 16.01 0.05
CA HIS A 65 0.45 16.05 -0.46
C HIS A 65 -0.57 16.03 0.68
N GLU A 66 -0.18 16.48 1.88
CA GLU A 66 -1.10 16.66 2.99
C GLU A 66 -2.12 17.73 2.62
N VAL A 67 -3.41 17.43 2.82
CA VAL A 67 -4.50 18.37 2.52
C VAL A 67 -4.95 19.02 3.82
N ASP A 68 -4.76 20.33 3.91
CA ASP A 68 -5.42 21.14 4.93
C ASP A 68 -6.83 21.49 4.46
N ILE A 69 -7.82 20.94 5.17
CA ILE A 69 -9.24 21.18 4.92
C ILE A 69 -9.75 22.06 6.07
N PRO A 70 -9.80 23.39 5.91
CA PRO A 70 -10.34 24.27 6.93
C PRO A 70 -11.86 24.07 7.03
N LEU A 71 -12.38 24.13 8.25
CA LEU A 71 -13.82 24.20 8.47
C LEU A 71 -14.29 25.65 8.31
N ASN A 72 -15.48 25.83 7.72
CA ASN A 72 -16.11 27.15 7.60
C ASN A 72 -16.75 27.63 8.93
N ILE A 73 -16.49 26.93 10.03
CA ILE A 73 -17.08 27.18 11.33
C ILE A 73 -16.01 27.11 12.41
N ASP A 74 -16.07 28.04 13.36
CA ASP A 74 -15.20 28.05 14.53
C ASP A 74 -15.82 27.26 15.69
N ARG A 75 -14.99 26.92 16.67
CA ARG A 75 -15.46 26.31 17.93
C ARG A 75 -16.41 27.29 18.66
N PRO A 76 -17.45 26.79 19.36
CA PRO A 76 -17.78 25.39 19.58
C PRO A 76 -18.48 24.74 18.38
N TYR A 77 -18.05 23.53 18.02
CA TYR A 77 -18.66 22.79 16.92
C TYR A 77 -20.11 22.39 17.24
N PRO A 78 -21.02 22.41 16.25
CA PRO A 78 -22.39 21.94 16.39
C PRO A 78 -22.48 20.55 17.00
N SER A 79 -23.46 20.34 17.88
CA SER A 79 -23.71 19.06 18.56
C SER A 79 -23.98 17.90 17.59
N VAL A 80 -24.37 18.22 16.35
CA VAL A 80 -24.58 17.27 15.25
C VAL A 80 -23.34 16.43 14.94
N PHE A 81 -22.14 16.95 15.22
CA PHE A 81 -20.87 16.23 15.01
C PHE A 81 -20.57 15.21 16.13
N ARG A 82 -21.34 15.22 17.23
CA ARG A 82 -21.18 14.30 18.37
C ARG A 82 -22.20 13.17 18.38
N ARG A 83 -22.75 12.82 17.21
CA ARG A 83 -23.72 11.72 17.12
C ARG A 83 -23.05 10.40 17.53
N PRO A 84 -23.73 9.57 18.34
CA PRO A 84 -23.23 8.23 18.62
C PRO A 84 -23.16 7.41 17.33
N ALA A 85 -22.25 6.45 17.28
CA ALA A 85 -22.19 5.50 16.18
C ALA A 85 -23.54 4.78 16.04
N TYR A 86 -23.97 4.59 14.80
CA TYR A 86 -25.19 3.84 14.53
C TYR A 86 -25.03 2.39 15.03
N PRO A 87 -26.07 1.77 15.62
CA PRO A 87 -25.99 0.39 16.08
C PRO A 87 -25.70 -0.55 14.91
N ALA A 88 -24.64 -1.35 15.04
CA ALA A 88 -24.28 -2.40 14.10
C ALA A 88 -24.52 -3.77 14.74
N SER A 89 -24.82 -4.79 13.93
CA SER A 89 -24.95 -6.18 14.39
C SER A 89 -23.60 -6.70 14.91
N SER A 90 -23.63 -7.74 15.75
CA SER A 90 -22.41 -8.35 16.31
C SER A 90 -21.44 -8.80 15.22
N THR A 91 -21.95 -9.53 14.22
CA THR A 91 -21.16 -9.99 13.07
C THR A 91 -20.59 -8.83 12.26
N ALA A 92 -21.36 -7.75 12.05
CA ALA A 92 -20.86 -6.58 11.35
C ALA A 92 -19.76 -5.87 12.15
N ARG A 93 -19.88 -5.78 13.48
CA ARG A 93 -18.85 -5.21 14.35
C ARG A 93 -17.55 -6.00 14.29
N GLU A 94 -17.62 -7.33 14.31
CA GLU A 94 -16.42 -8.18 14.24
C GLU A 94 -15.68 -8.03 12.91
N ALA A 95 -16.41 -8.01 11.79
CA ALA A 95 -15.82 -7.79 10.47
C ALA A 95 -15.21 -6.38 10.34
N LEU A 96 -15.91 -5.36 10.84
CA LEU A 96 -15.40 -3.98 10.85
C LEU A 96 -14.16 -3.83 11.72
N GLU A 97 -14.13 -4.45 12.90
CA GLU A 97 -12.99 -4.38 13.81
C GLU A 97 -11.72 -4.91 13.14
N LYS A 98 -11.81 -6.02 12.40
CA LYS A 98 -10.66 -6.56 11.65
C LYS A 98 -10.08 -5.51 10.69
N HIS A 99 -10.93 -4.87 9.89
CA HIS A 99 -10.50 -3.85 8.94
C HIS A 99 -9.99 -2.58 9.61
N ILE A 100 -10.60 -2.17 10.73
CA ILE A 100 -10.11 -1.03 11.52
C ILE A 100 -8.69 -1.31 12.03
N GLN A 101 -8.43 -2.52 12.54
CA GLN A 101 -7.10 -2.90 13.01
C GLN A 101 -6.07 -2.92 11.87
N GLU A 102 -6.44 -3.45 10.70
CA GLU A 102 -5.60 -3.40 9.50
C GLU A 102 -5.24 -1.94 9.18
N LEU A 103 -6.22 -1.04 9.09
CA LEU A 103 -5.99 0.37 8.77
C LEU A 103 -5.16 1.12 9.84
N ILE A 104 -5.23 0.72 11.11
CA ILE A 104 -4.37 1.24 12.17
C ILE A 104 -2.92 0.79 11.96
N GLN A 105 -2.71 -0.50 11.65
CA GLN A 105 -1.38 -1.04 11.37
C GLN A 105 -0.73 -0.36 10.15
N LEU A 106 -1.54 -0.03 9.14
CA LEU A 106 -1.08 0.70 7.95
C LEU A 106 -0.84 2.19 8.20
N GLY A 107 -1.10 2.70 9.41
CA GLY A 107 -0.96 4.11 9.74
C GLY A 107 -1.98 5.03 9.06
N VAL A 108 -3.02 4.46 8.46
CA VAL A 108 -4.13 5.20 7.83
C VAL A 108 -5.08 5.74 8.89
N LEU A 109 -5.36 4.94 9.93
CA LEU A 109 -6.15 5.34 11.09
C LEU A 109 -5.26 5.46 12.32
N ARG A 110 -5.59 6.43 13.18
CA ARG A 110 -4.98 6.59 14.50
C ARG A 110 -6.07 6.68 15.56
N LYS A 111 -5.86 6.00 16.68
CA LYS A 111 -6.73 6.15 17.85
C LYS A 111 -6.53 7.52 18.49
N VAL A 112 -7.64 8.22 18.71
CA VAL A 112 -7.69 9.53 19.34
C VAL A 112 -8.25 9.39 20.76
N GLY A 113 -7.64 10.08 21.73
CA GLY A 113 -8.11 10.09 23.11
C GLY A 113 -9.39 10.91 23.30
N HIS A 114 -10.20 10.59 24.32
CA HIS A 114 -11.47 11.28 24.59
C HIS A 114 -11.34 12.81 24.79
N ASN A 115 -10.20 13.25 25.33
CA ASN A 115 -9.89 14.65 25.61
C ASN A 115 -8.79 15.22 24.69
N GLU A 116 -8.41 14.47 23.66
CA GLU A 116 -7.39 14.94 22.72
C GLU A 116 -8.02 16.00 21.81
N ASP A 117 -7.47 17.21 21.84
CA ASP A 117 -7.85 18.29 20.95
C ASP A 117 -7.34 17.98 19.54
N VAL A 118 -8.14 17.22 18.80
CA VAL A 118 -7.91 17.01 17.37
C VAL A 118 -8.64 18.13 16.65
N GLU A 119 -7.91 18.95 15.89
CA GLU A 119 -8.53 19.76 14.85
C GLU A 119 -9.34 18.81 13.99
N VAL A 120 -10.66 19.04 13.86
CA VAL A 120 -11.56 18.20 13.06
C VAL A 120 -11.21 18.43 11.59
N LYS A 121 -10.06 17.91 11.16
CA LYS A 121 -9.70 17.68 9.79
C LYS A 121 -10.47 16.43 9.43
N THR A 122 -11.47 16.56 8.58
CA THR A 122 -12.21 15.40 8.10
C THR A 122 -11.45 14.82 6.91
N PRO A 123 -10.91 13.59 6.98
CA PRO A 123 -10.74 12.80 5.76
C PRO A 123 -11.48 11.44 5.93
N VAL A 124 -11.97 10.76 4.90
CA VAL A 124 -11.31 10.39 3.64
C VAL A 124 -12.39 10.26 2.55
N ILE A 125 -12.17 10.86 1.37
CA ILE A 125 -12.93 10.50 0.16
C ILE A 125 -12.14 9.38 -0.54
N ILE A 126 -12.67 8.16 -0.54
CA ILE A 126 -12.24 7.12 -1.48
C ILE A 126 -13.15 7.23 -2.69
N ALA A 127 -12.67 7.88 -3.75
CA ALA A 127 -13.35 7.89 -5.04
C ALA A 127 -12.76 6.80 -5.94
N TRP A 128 -13.56 5.77 -6.23
CA TRP A 128 -13.28 4.84 -7.33
C TRP A 128 -13.99 5.37 -8.58
N LYS A 129 -13.25 5.57 -9.68
CA LYS A 129 -13.83 5.88 -11.00
C LYS A 129 -13.80 4.60 -11.84
N LYS A 130 -14.93 4.27 -12.46
CA LYS A 130 -15.06 3.18 -13.42
C LYS A 130 -14.35 3.53 -14.74
#